data_AF-A0A1I3YU09-F1
#
_entry.id   AF-A0A1I3YU09-F1
#
_cell.length_a   1.000
_cell.length_b   1.000
_cell.length_c   1.000
_cell.angle_alpha   90.00
_cell.angle_beta   90.00
_cell.angle_gamma   90.00
#
_symmetry.space_group_name_H-M   'P 1'
#
loop_
_entity.id
_entity.type
_entity.pdbx_description
1 polymer ?
#
loop_
_entity_poly.entity_id
_entity_poly.type
_entity_poly.pdbx_seq_one_letter_code
_entity_poly.pdbx_strand_id
1 'polypeptide(L)'
;MSAFEQELEATGELLKNEKISKELARAHVRSLAWFRQNLAELEAAGWSVAELYRIGTLSFPYSEWGPGWLTLWNNEKCSPRLGRRGEIEFVLHEAGGDVVQSCRLDRSYLS
;
A
#
# COMPACT_ATOMS: atom_id res chain seq x y z
N MET A 1 12.00 8.25 -16.15
CA MET A 1 11.87 7.56 -14.85
C MET A 1 12.13 8.55 -13.75
N SER A 2 11.14 8.81 -12.91
CA SER A 2 11.32 9.62 -11.69
C SER A 2 12.10 8.82 -10.63
N ALA A 3 12.62 9.51 -9.61
CA ALA A 3 13.27 8.84 -8.47
C ALA A 3 12.29 7.88 -7.77
N PHE A 4 11.02 8.29 -7.61
CA PHE A 4 9.97 7.45 -7.05
C PHE A 4 9.75 6.18 -7.86
N GLU A 5 9.70 6.26 -9.19
CA GLU A 5 9.55 5.10 -10.06
C GLU A 5 10.71 4.12 -9.89
N GLN A 6 11.95 4.60 -9.85
CA GLN A 6 13.13 3.76 -9.64
C GLN A 6 13.11 3.08 -8.26
N GLU A 7 12.76 3.81 -7.21
CA GLU A 7 12.62 3.26 -5.86
C GLU A 7 11.51 2.21 -5.80
N LEU A 8 10.39 2.46 -6.48
CA LEU A 8 9.24 1.55 -6.53
C LEU A 8 9.63 0.21 -7.18
N GLU A 9 10.40 0.26 -8.27
CA GLU A 9 10.95 -0.94 -8.93
C GLU A 9 11.92 -1.72 -8.02
N ALA A 10 12.70 -1.02 -7.19
CA ALA A 10 13.65 -1.63 -6.28
C ALA A 10 13.00 -2.35 -5.09
N THR A 11 11.70 -2.16 -4.85
CA THR A 11 10.98 -2.76 -3.70
C THR A 11 10.97 -4.29 -3.72
N GLY A 12 11.26 -4.94 -4.86
CA GLY A 12 11.42 -6.39 -4.93
C GLY A 12 12.50 -6.93 -3.98
N GLU A 13 13.52 -6.13 -3.64
CA GLU A 13 14.55 -6.50 -2.66
C GLU A 13 13.99 -6.67 -1.24
N LEU A 14 12.88 -5.98 -0.90
CA LEU A 14 12.23 -6.07 0.41
C LEU A 14 11.63 -7.45 0.67
N LEU A 15 11.34 -8.23 -0.37
CA LEU A 15 10.81 -9.59 -0.26
C LEU A 15 11.77 -10.57 0.42
N LYS A 16 13.06 -10.21 0.53
CA LYS A 16 14.09 -11.00 1.24
C LYS A 16 14.00 -10.86 2.77
N ASN A 17 13.21 -9.91 3.28
CA ASN A 17 13.06 -9.71 4.71
C ASN A 17 12.29 -10.88 5.37
N GLU A 18 12.81 -11.41 6.47
CA GLU A 18 12.26 -12.59 7.17
C GLU A 18 10.83 -12.42 7.67
N LYS A 19 10.38 -11.17 7.87
CA LYS A 19 9.02 -10.86 8.30
C LYS A 19 8.00 -10.98 7.16
N ILE A 20 8.45 -11.09 5.91
CA ILE A 20 7.57 -11.15 4.73
C ILE A 20 7.08 -12.58 4.54
N SER A 21 5.81 -12.81 4.87
CA SER A 21 5.15 -14.07 4.58
C SER A 21 4.85 -14.22 3.08
N LYS A 22 4.52 -15.44 2.65
CA LYS A 22 4.06 -15.69 1.27
C LYS A 22 2.83 -14.87 0.89
N GLU A 23 1.96 -14.58 1.86
CA GLU A 23 0.76 -13.78 1.64
C GLU A 23 1.11 -12.30 1.41
N LEU A 24 2.05 -11.78 2.20
CA LEU A 24 2.58 -10.42 2.02
C LEU A 24 3.33 -10.27 0.70
N ALA A 25 4.06 -11.30 0.27
CA ALA A 25 4.70 -11.29 -1.06
C ALA A 25 3.69 -11.23 -2.21
N ARG A 26 2.52 -11.89 -2.08
CA ARG A 26 1.43 -11.77 -3.06
C ARG A 26 0.81 -10.38 -3.05
N ALA A 27 0.62 -9.82 -1.86
CA ALA A 27 0.11 -8.45 -1.69
C ALA A 27 1.07 -7.45 -2.36
N HIS A 28 2.38 -7.61 -2.18
CA HIS A 28 3.42 -6.79 -2.82
C HIS A 28 3.30 -6.81 -4.35
N VAL A 29 3.19 -7.98 -4.98
CA VAL A 29 3.08 -8.08 -6.44
C VAL A 29 1.85 -7.32 -6.97
N ARG A 30 0.71 -7.46 -6.28
CA ARG A 30 -0.55 -6.81 -6.68
C ARG A 30 -0.54 -5.31 -6.42
N SER A 31 -0.02 -4.89 -5.26
CA SER A 31 0.11 -3.49 -4.91
C SER A 31 1.11 -2.78 -5.81
N LEU A 32 2.23 -3.42 -6.16
CA LEU A 32 3.25 -2.85 -7.04
C LEU A 32 2.68 -2.59 -8.43
N ALA A 33 1.94 -3.55 -8.99
CA ALA A 33 1.26 -3.38 -10.26
C ALA A 33 0.27 -2.20 -10.23
N TRP A 34 -0.50 -2.06 -9.14
CA TRP A 34 -1.44 -0.95 -8.99
C TRP A 34 -0.74 0.39 -8.75
N PHE A 35 0.33 0.44 -7.93
CA PHE A 35 1.10 1.67 -7.70
C PHE A 35 1.77 2.19 -8.96
N ARG A 36 2.25 1.30 -9.84
CA ARG A 36 2.76 1.69 -11.17
C ARG A 36 1.69 2.37 -12.03
N GLN A 37 0.46 1.85 -12.00
CA GLN A 37 -0.66 2.42 -12.77
C GLN A 37 -1.09 3.79 -12.24
N ASN A 38 -0.90 4.05 -10.95
CA ASN A 38 -1.34 5.27 -10.26
C ASN A 38 -0.15 6.16 -9.84
N LEU A 39 1.01 5.98 -10.47
CA LEU A 39 2.29 6.55 -10.01
C LEU A 39 2.24 8.08 -9.89
N ALA A 40 1.78 8.77 -10.94
CA ALA A 40 1.74 10.22 -10.96
C ALA A 40 0.80 10.80 -9.89
N GLU A 41 -0.33 10.13 -9.63
CA GLU A 41 -1.29 10.57 -8.62
C GLU A 41 -0.79 10.32 -7.19
N LEU A 42 -0.07 9.20 -6.96
CA LEU A 42 0.58 8.91 -5.69
C LEU A 42 1.70 9.90 -5.38
N GLU A 43 2.54 10.22 -6.38
CA GLU A 43 3.57 11.26 -6.26
C GLU A 43 2.94 12.63 -5.96
N ALA A 44 1.87 13.01 -6.67
CA ALA A 44 1.17 14.27 -6.45
C ALA A 44 0.49 14.35 -5.08
N ALA A 45 -0.01 13.22 -4.56
CA ALA A 45 -0.56 13.09 -3.21
C ALA A 45 0.52 13.12 -2.12
N GLY A 46 1.80 13.06 -2.49
CA GLY A 46 2.94 13.16 -1.58
C GLY A 46 3.29 11.84 -0.88
N TRP A 47 2.88 10.69 -1.44
CA TRP A 47 3.37 9.40 -0.99
C TRP A 47 4.85 9.25 -1.33
N SER A 48 5.59 8.61 -0.44
CA SER A 48 6.93 8.08 -0.71
C SER A 48 6.92 6.56 -0.78
N VAL A 49 7.88 5.96 -1.49
CA VAL A 49 8.02 4.49 -1.54
C VAL A 49 8.29 3.91 -0.14
N ALA A 50 9.02 4.66 0.70
CA ALA A 50 9.26 4.29 2.09
C ALA A 50 7.97 4.23 2.94
N GLU A 51 6.99 5.08 2.66
CA GLU A 51 5.66 5.00 3.30
C GLU A 51 4.82 3.87 2.72
N LEU A 52 4.83 3.69 1.40
CA LEU A 52 4.07 2.65 0.71
C LEU A 52 4.50 1.23 1.12
N TYR A 53 5.80 1.01 1.30
CA TYR A 53 6.37 -0.31 1.63
C TYR A 53 7.11 -0.36 2.97
N ARG A 54 6.73 0.48 3.94
CA ARG A 54 7.24 0.39 5.32
C ARG A 54 7.05 -1.04 5.87
N ILE A 55 8.14 -1.67 6.30
CA ILE A 55 8.08 -2.92 7.07
C ILE A 55 8.04 -2.55 8.55
N GLY A 56 7.02 -3.04 9.26
CA GLY A 56 6.84 -2.72 10.67
C GLY A 56 7.90 -3.31 11.59
N THR A 57 8.00 -2.72 12.79
CA THR A 57 8.93 -3.16 13.83
C THR A 57 8.55 -4.54 14.38
N LEU A 58 7.25 -4.83 14.49
CA LEU A 58 6.70 -6.14 14.84
C LEU A 58 6.16 -6.86 13.60
N SER A 59 6.01 -8.18 13.71
CA SER A 59 5.37 -9.00 12.67
C SER A 59 4.00 -8.45 12.29
N PHE A 60 3.66 -8.50 11.01
CA PHE A 60 2.34 -8.11 10.53
C PHE A 60 1.23 -8.93 11.24
N PRO A 61 0.08 -8.33 11.64
CA PRO A 61 -0.32 -6.93 11.48
C PRO A 61 -0.03 -6.05 12.73
N TYR A 62 0.87 -6.45 13.62
CA TYR A 62 0.96 -5.90 14.98
C TYR A 62 1.78 -4.60 15.12
N SER A 63 2.13 -3.93 14.02
CA SER A 63 2.79 -2.62 14.03
C SER A 63 2.44 -1.82 12.77
N GLU A 64 3.05 -0.66 12.58
CA GLU A 64 2.83 0.16 11.39
C GLU A 64 3.50 -0.44 10.15
N TRP A 65 2.67 -0.93 9.24
CA TRP A 65 3.09 -1.42 7.93
C TRP A 65 2.55 -0.51 6.84
N GLY A 66 3.33 -0.36 5.77
CA GLY A 66 2.94 0.39 4.59
C GLY A 66 1.76 -0.27 3.86
N PRO A 67 0.91 0.52 3.19
CA PRO A 67 -0.27 0.01 2.50
C PRO A 67 0.04 -1.05 1.45
N GLY A 68 1.25 -1.05 0.87
CA GLY A 68 1.70 -2.05 -0.10
C GLY A 68 1.76 -3.48 0.43
N TRP A 69 1.74 -3.66 1.76
CA TRP A 69 1.75 -4.96 2.42
C TRP A 69 0.37 -5.46 2.86
N LEU A 70 -0.68 -4.64 2.74
CA LEU A 70 -2.00 -5.01 3.27
C LEU A 70 -2.59 -6.23 2.53
N THR A 71 -3.10 -7.21 3.27
CA THR A 71 -3.66 -8.43 2.67
C THR A 71 -4.95 -8.17 1.87
N LEU A 72 -5.55 -6.98 1.97
CA LEU A 72 -6.65 -6.52 1.14
C LEU A 72 -6.34 -6.54 -0.36
N TRP A 73 -5.07 -6.39 -0.77
CA TRP A 73 -4.66 -6.56 -2.16
C TRP A 73 -4.97 -7.96 -2.71
N ASN A 74 -5.02 -8.96 -1.84
CA ASN A 74 -5.31 -10.35 -2.21
C ASN A 74 -6.81 -10.67 -2.21
N ASN A 75 -7.67 -9.75 -1.77
CA ASN A 75 -9.11 -9.97 -1.72
C ASN A 75 -9.76 -9.62 -3.06
N GLU A 76 -10.39 -10.60 -3.72
CA GLU A 76 -11.02 -10.43 -5.03
C GLU A 76 -12.26 -9.53 -5.01
N LYS A 77 -12.88 -9.34 -3.84
CA LYS A 77 -14.00 -8.39 -3.66
C LYS A 77 -13.54 -6.96 -3.41
N CYS A 78 -12.22 -6.74 -3.32
CA CYS A 78 -11.64 -5.46 -3.00
C CYS A 78 -11.26 -4.71 -4.29
N SER A 79 -11.80 -3.50 -4.43
CA SER A 79 -11.48 -2.58 -5.52
C SER A 79 -10.68 -1.40 -4.97
N PRO A 80 -9.33 -1.42 -5.09
CA PRO A 80 -8.50 -0.31 -4.65
C PRO A 80 -8.65 0.91 -5.59
N ARG A 81 -8.73 2.10 -5.01
CA ARG A 81 -8.77 3.38 -5.73
C ARG A 81 -8.03 4.47 -4.96
N LEU A 82 -7.77 5.60 -5.61
CA LEU A 82 -7.36 6.82 -4.93
C LEU A 82 -8.58 7.61 -4.46
N GLY A 83 -8.57 7.98 -3.19
CA GLY A 83 -9.55 8.88 -2.60
C GLY A 83 -9.29 10.35 -3.00
N ARG A 84 -10.22 11.23 -2.63
CA ARG A 84 -10.22 12.64 -3.08
C ARG A 84 -9.04 13.45 -2.56
N ARG A 85 -8.36 13.00 -1.51
CA ARG A 85 -7.19 13.65 -0.91
C ARG A 85 -5.91 12.85 -1.18
N GLY A 86 -5.95 11.90 -2.12
CA GLY A 86 -4.83 11.03 -2.43
C GLY A 86 -4.60 9.90 -1.43
N GLU A 87 -5.57 9.62 -0.55
CA GLU A 87 -5.55 8.40 0.27
C GLU A 87 -5.72 7.16 -0.61
N ILE A 88 -5.14 6.03 -0.18
CA ILE A 88 -5.40 4.75 -0.84
C ILE A 88 -6.65 4.16 -0.18
N GLU A 89 -7.72 4.00 -0.94
CA GLU A 89 -8.98 3.43 -0.47
C GLU A 89 -9.15 2.00 -0.97
N PHE A 90 -9.39 1.08 -0.07
CA PHE A 90 -9.81 -0.28 -0.37
C PHE A 90 -11.33 -0.36 -0.22
N VAL A 91 -12.05 -0.53 -1.33
CA VAL A 91 -13.51 -0.66 -1.34
C VAL A 91 -13.88 -2.14 -1.38
N LEU A 92 -14.48 -2.64 -0.29
CA LEU A 92 -14.99 -3.99 -0.18
C LEU A 92 -16.50 -3.99 -0.44
N HIS A 93 -16.93 -4.68 -1.49
CA HIS A 93 -18.34 -4.82 -1.83
C HIS A 93 -18.96 -6.01 -1.08
N GLU A 94 -19.69 -5.73 0.00
CA GLU A 94 -20.40 -6.75 0.79
C GLU A 94 -21.91 -6.72 0.51
N ALA A 95 -22.61 -7.80 0.87
CA ALA A 95 -24.04 -7.93 0.56
C ALA A 95 -24.93 -6.81 1.17
N GLY A 96 -24.45 -6.15 2.23
CA GLY A 96 -25.12 -5.04 2.90
C GLY A 96 -24.65 -3.64 2.48
N GLY A 97 -23.73 -3.54 1.52
CA GLY A 97 -23.15 -2.27 1.06
C GLY A 97 -21.62 -2.28 1.00
N ASP A 98 -21.05 -1.10 0.77
CA ASP A 98 -19.60 -0.93 0.61
C ASP A 98 -18.93 -0.59 1.95
N VAL A 99 -17.86 -1.32 2.27
CA VAL A 99 -16.93 -0.95 3.36
C VAL A 99 -15.69 -0.33 2.72
N VAL A 100 -15.37 0.91 3.10
CA VAL A 100 -14.18 1.61 2.60
C VAL A 100 -13.15 1.71 3.71
N GLN A 101 -11.97 1.13 3.48
CA GLN A 101 -10.81 1.30 4.34
C GLN A 101 -9.81 2.24 3.68
N SER A 102 -9.55 3.38 4.31
CA SER A 102 -8.64 4.41 3.79
C SER A 102 -7.29 4.37 4.52
N CYS A 103 -6.21 4.31 3.75
CA CYS A 103 -4.85 4.54 4.21
C CYS A 103 -4.45 5.98 3.90
N ARG A 104 -4.19 6.77 4.95
CA ARG A 104 -3.85 8.19 4.83
C ARG A 104 -2.38 8.41 5.17
N LEU A 105 -1.77 9.38 4.51
CA LEU A 105 -0.53 10.00 4.94
C LEU A 105 -0.84 10.84 6.18
N ASP A 106 -0.82 10.24 7.36
CA ASP A 106 -1.00 11.02 8.58
C ASP A 106 0.31 11.74 8.93
N ARG A 107 0.41 13.01 8.51
CA ARG A 107 1.53 13.90 8.89
C ARG A 107 1.26 14.63 10.21
N SER A 108 0.12 14.38 10.87
CA SER A 108 -0.37 15.15 12.01
C SER A 108 0.06 14.62 13.39
N TYR A 109 0.69 13.44 13.49
CA TYR A 109 1.16 12.93 14.79
C TYR A 109 2.48 13.55 15.29
N LEU A 110 3.04 14.52 14.57
CA LEU A 110 4.29 15.22 14.92
C LEU A 110 4.10 16.71 15.23
N SER A 111 2.86 17.17 15.46
CA SER A 111 2.57 18.53 15.95
C SER A 111 2.19 18.53 17.41
#